data_AF-A0A926PZU3-F1
#
_entry.id   AF-A0A926PZU3-F1
#
_cell.length_a   1.000
_cell.length_b   1.000
_cell.length_c   1.000
_cell.angle_alpha   90.00
_cell.angle_beta   90.00
_cell.angle_gamma   90.00
#
_symmetry.space_group_name_H-M   'P 1'
#
loop_
_entity.id
_entity.type
_entity.pdbx_description
1 polymer ?
#
loop_
_entity_poly.entity_id
_entity_poly.type
_entity_poly.pdbx_seq_one_letter_code
_entity_poly.pdbx_strand_id
1 'polypeptide(L)' 'MARARGRKGGRQQKLPPQEIEIGRSLAADPKRSVTSICEHLGISRPTYHRYINLELNHTAENKR' A
#
# COMPACT_ATOMS: atom_id res chain seq x y z
N MET A 1 -29.23 23.82 -19.59
CA MET A 1 -27.79 23.56 -19.33
C MET A 1 -27.66 22.52 -18.21
N ALA A 2 -27.49 21.25 -18.55
CA ALA A 2 -27.08 20.25 -17.58
C ALA A 2 -25.55 20.31 -17.51
N ARG A 3 -24.98 20.83 -16.42
CA ARG A 3 -23.53 20.76 -16.20
C ARG A 3 -23.20 19.28 -16.07
N ALA A 4 -22.57 18.71 -17.09
CA ALA A 4 -21.97 17.39 -17.06
C ALA A 4 -21.32 17.24 -15.68
N ARG A 5 -21.82 16.29 -14.88
CA ARG A 5 -21.41 16.09 -13.50
C ARG A 5 -19.88 16.11 -13.49
N GLY A 6 -19.31 17.16 -12.90
CA GLY A 6 -17.89 17.43 -12.96
C GLY A 6 -17.12 16.15 -12.65
N ARG A 7 -16.10 15.86 -13.46
CA ARG A 7 -15.14 14.80 -13.18
C ARG A 7 -14.79 14.92 -11.69
N LYS A 8 -14.98 13.84 -10.92
CA LYS A 8 -14.65 13.80 -9.48
C LYS A 8 -13.28 14.48 -9.29
N GLY A 9 -13.31 15.73 -8.85
CA GLY A 9 -12.12 16.52 -8.59
C GLY A 9 -11.52 16.01 -7.30
N GLY A 10 -10.45 15.24 -7.42
CA GLY A 10 -9.72 14.72 -6.29
C GLY A 10 -8.58 13.82 -6.77
N ARG A 11 -7.44 13.90 -6.09
CA ARG A 11 -6.32 12.97 -6.24
C ARG A 11 -6.88 11.55 -6.18
N GLN A 12 -6.88 10.84 -7.31
CA GLN A 12 -7.25 9.43 -7.39
C GLN A 12 -6.57 8.69 -6.24
N GLN A 13 -7.30 7.80 -5.57
CA GLN A 13 -6.75 6.96 -4.51
C GLN A 13 -5.45 6.34 -5.03
N LYS A 14 -4.33 6.74 -4.43
CA LYS A 14 -2.99 6.49 -4.98
C LYS A 14 -2.58 5.03 -4.96
N LEU A 15 -3.44 4.13 -4.46
CA LEU A 15 -3.17 2.72 -4.46
C LEU A 15 -4.48 1.92 -4.58
N PRO A 16 -4.62 1.07 -5.60
CA PRO A 16 -5.75 0.15 -5.69
C PRO A 16 -5.63 -0.94 -4.62
N PRO A 17 -6.76 -1.48 -4.17
CA PRO A 17 -6.78 -2.52 -3.13
C PRO A 17 -5.98 -3.78 -3.50
N GLN A 18 -5.90 -4.12 -4.79
CA GLN A 18 -5.09 -5.25 -5.26
C GLN A 18 -3.59 -5.05 -4.99
N GLU A 19 -3.06 -3.85 -5.24
CA GLU A 19 -1.65 -3.54 -4.95
C GLU A 19 -1.36 -3.50 -3.44
N ILE A 20 -2.34 -3.11 -2.63
CA ILE A 20 -2.25 -3.19 -1.16
C ILE A 20 -2.11 -4.64 -0.73
N GLU A 21 -2.92 -5.55 -1.27
CA GLU A 21 -2.89 -6.97 -0.93
C GLU A 21 -1.58 -7.64 -1.32
N ILE A 22 -1.07 -7.36 -2.53
CA ILE A 22 0.24 -7.83 -2.98
C ILE A 22 1.34 -7.29 -2.07
N GLY A 23 1.31 -6.00 -1.74
CA GLY A 23 2.29 -5.37 -0.86
C GLY A 23 2.29 -5.94 0.56
N ARG A 24 1.11 -6.31 1.09
CA ARG A 24 0.97 -7.00 2.39
C ARG A 24 1.60 -8.38 2.36
N SER A 25 1.33 -9.17 1.33
CA SER A 25 1.94 -10.50 1.17
C SER A 25 3.47 -10.43 1.04
N LEU A 26 3.98 -9.43 0.31
CA LEU A 26 5.43 -9.21 0.19
C LEU A 26 6.07 -8.76 1.50
N ALA A 27 5.35 -7.96 2.30
CA ALA A 27 5.85 -7.46 3.58
C ALA A 27 5.77 -8.46 4.73
N ALA A 28 4.98 -9.53 4.58
CA ALA A 28 4.97 -10.66 5.50
C ALA A 28 6.28 -11.46 5.48
N ASP A 29 7.07 -11.33 4.41
CA ASP A 29 8.34 -12.02 4.25
C ASP A 29 9.49 -11.14 4.78
N PRO A 30 10.11 -11.46 5.94
CA PRO A 30 11.12 -10.62 6.58
C PRO A 30 12.42 -10.51 5.79
N LYS A 31 12.59 -11.31 4.73
CA LYS A 31 13.74 -11.22 3.82
C LYS A 31 13.64 -10.05 2.85
N ARG A 32 12.44 -9.50 2.61
CA ARG A 32 12.25 -8.37 1.69
C ARG A 32 12.46 -7.05 2.42
N SER A 33 13.29 -6.20 1.84
CA SER A 33 13.46 -4.83 2.30
C SER A 33 12.31 -3.94 1.83
N VAL A 34 11.86 -3.03 2.70
CA VAL A 34 10.80 -2.04 2.40
C VAL A 34 11.07 -1.28 1.10
N THR A 35 12.34 -0.92 0.85
CA THR A 35 12.76 -0.26 -0.40
C THR A 35 12.46 -1.09 -1.64
N SER A 36 12.81 -2.38 -1.62
CA SER A 36 12.59 -3.28 -2.74
C SER A 36 11.10 -3.50 -3.00
N ILE A 37 10.28 -3.58 -1.94
CA ILE A 37 8.81 -3.68 -2.06
C ILE A 37 8.23 -2.40 -2.68
N CYS A 38 8.70 -1.23 -2.24
CA CYS A 38 8.27 0.05 -2.79
C CYS A 38 8.62 0.19 -4.28
N GLU A 39 9.81 -0.26 -4.68
CA GLU A 39 10.25 -0.28 -6.09
C GLU A 39 9.41 -1.25 -6.93
N HIS A 40 9.13 -2.45 -6.41
CA HIS A 40 8.33 -3.47 -7.11
C HIS A 40 6.89 -3.00 -7.37
N LEU A 41 6.31 -2.26 -6.43
CA LEU A 41 4.96 -1.72 -6.53
C LEU A 41 4.91 -0.31 -7.15
N GLY A 42 6.05 0.32 -7.41
CA GLY A 42 6.10 1.70 -7.89
C GLY A 42 5.51 2.73 -6.90
N ILE A 43 5.48 2.40 -5.61
CA ILE A 43 4.92 3.27 -4.56
C ILE A 43 6.01 4.00 -3.78
N SER A 44 5.62 5.10 -3.15
CA SER A 44 6.51 5.81 -2.22
C SER A 44 6.44 5.19 -0.82
N ARG A 45 7.56 5.24 -0.08
CA ARG A 45 7.65 4.84 1.34
C ARG A 45 6.49 5.34 2.22
N PRO A 46 6.03 6.61 2.14
CA PRO A 46 4.86 7.05 2.91
C PRO A 46 3.56 6.34 2.53
N THR A 47 3.39 5.90 1.28
CA THR A 47 2.25 5.07 0.86
C THR A 47 2.36 3.67 1.47
N TYR A 48 3.55 3.06 1.45
CA TYR A 48 3.80 1.78 2.10
C TYR A 48 3.46 1.84 3.59
N HIS A 49 3.97 2.84 4.32
CA HIS A 49 3.69 2.95 5.75
C HIS A 49 2.22 3.22 6.07
N ARG A 50 1.51 3.92 5.19
CA ARG A 50 0.09 4.26 5.37
C ARG A 50 -0.85 3.07 5.14
N TYR A 51 -0.56 2.21 4.17
CA TYR A 51 -1.50 1.17 3.71
C TYR A 51 -1.05 -0.27 4.01
N ILE A 52 0.28 -0.50 4.10
CA ILE A 52 0.87 -1.84 4.26
C ILE A 52 1.39 -2.02 5.70
N ASN A 53 2.16 -1.06 6.23
CA ASN A 53 2.75 -1.18 7.57
C ASN A 53 1.75 -1.09 8.72
N LEU A 54 0.59 -0.45 8.51
CA LEU A 54 -0.43 -0.27 9.54
C LEU A 54 -0.90 -1.62 10.14
N GLU A 55 -0.78 -2.71 9.38
CA GLU A 55 -1.23 -4.05 9.76
C GLU A 55 -0.09 -4.98 10.26
N LEU A 56 1.18 -4.65 10.00
CA LEU A 56 2.30 -5.56 10.31
C LEU A 56 2.71 -5.55 11.78
N ASN A 57 2.15 -4.65 12.59
CA ASN A 57 2.35 -4.64 14.03
C ASN A 57 1.70 -5.86 14.74
N HIS A 58 0.99 -6.74 14.01
CA HIS A 58 0.36 -7.94 14.57
C HIS A 58 1.19 -9.24 14.47
N THR A 59 2.33 -9.23 13.77
CA THR A 59 3.13 -10.46 13.53
C THR A 59 4.47 -10.45 14.25
N ALA A 60 4.57 -9.69 15.34
CA ALA A 60 5.74 -9.65 16.21
C ALA A 60 5.57 -10.48 17.50
N GLU A 61 4.85 -11.61 17.45
CA GLU A 61 4.92 -12.65 18.49
C GLU A 61 4.67 -14.04 17.89
N ASN A 62 5.64 -14.62 17.18
CA ASN A 62 5.91 -16.05 17.34
C ASN A 62 7.27 -16.43 16.74
N LYS A 63 8.31 -16.30 17.55
CA LYS A 63 9.56 -17.02 17.33
C LYS A 63 10.13 -17.45 18.67
N ARG A 64 9.58 -18.52 19.22
CA ARG A 64 10.22 -19.40 20.20
C ARG A 64 10.06 -20.84 19.74
#